data_AF-A0A1X0SAK6-F1
#
_entry.id   AF-A0A1X0SAK6-F1
#
_cell.length_a   1.000
_cell.length_b   1.000
_cell.length_c   1.000
_cell.angle_alpha   90.00
_cell.angle_beta   90.00
_cell.angle_gamma   90.00
#
_symmetry.space_group_name_H-M   'P 1'
#
loop_
_entity.id
_entity.type
_entity.pdbx_description
1 polymer ?
#
loop_
_entity_poly.entity_id
_entity_poly.type
_entity_poly.pdbx_seq_one_letter_code
_entity_poly.pdbx_strand_id
1 'polypeptide(L)'
;MDRIAEFKAQANKMNKTLKKTYQKILSLKRLLQKRGNKPSAPEQKKLSVLTRKYLDIEAARLELQKEFHAEKCRRLSAYTAGQWKLKLLQQQASRPKRRLDGDDVGVDAQPSAPKKRKLLSC
;
A
#
# COMPACT_ATOMS: atom_id res chain seq x y z
N MET A 1 -10.24 -13.14 -3.36
CA MET A 1 -11.09 -11.93 -3.26
C MET A 1 -10.27 -10.72 -3.70
N ASP A 2 -10.82 -9.81 -4.50
CA ASP A 2 -10.13 -8.57 -4.91
C ASP A 2 -10.19 -7.54 -3.78
N ARG A 3 -9.18 -7.53 -2.91
CA ARG A 3 -9.08 -6.61 -1.76
C ARG A 3 -9.30 -5.14 -2.13
N ILE A 4 -8.90 -4.72 -3.34
CA ILE A 4 -9.12 -3.35 -3.83
C ILE A 4 -10.61 -3.03 -3.98
N ALA A 5 -11.41 -3.99 -4.45
CA ALA A 5 -12.84 -3.83 -4.58
C ALA A 5 -13.52 -3.76 -3.20
N GLU A 6 -13.04 -4.55 -2.22
CA GLU A 6 -13.52 -4.52 -0.84
C GLU A 6 -13.28 -3.15 -0.19
N PHE A 7 -12.06 -2.61 -0.31
CA PHE A 7 -11.73 -1.25 0.16
C PHE A 7 -12.67 -0.19 -0.44
N LYS A 8 -12.94 -0.26 -1.76
CA LYS A 8 -13.86 0.66 -2.44
C LYS A 8 -15.30 0.53 -1.92
N ALA A 9 -15.78 -0.70 -1.73
CA ALA A 9 -17.13 -0.95 -1.22
C ALA A 9 -17.29 -0.42 0.22
N GLN A 10 -16.28 -0.66 1.06
CA GLN A 10 -16.27 -0.18 2.44
C GLN A 10 -16.21 1.36 2.50
N ALA A 11 -15.33 1.99 1.71
CA ALA A 11 -15.25 3.44 1.61
C ALA A 11 -16.58 4.08 1.17
N ASN A 12 -17.27 3.47 0.19
CA ASN A 12 -18.59 3.92 -0.25
C ASN A 12 -19.65 3.83 0.85
N LYS A 13 -19.65 2.74 1.62
CA LYS A 13 -20.55 2.56 2.78
C LYS A 13 -20.30 3.62 3.85
N MET A 14 -19.04 3.91 4.13
CA MET A 14 -18.63 4.93 5.11
C MET A 14 -19.03 6.34 4.64
N ASN A 15 -18.73 6.70 3.39
CA ASN A 15 -19.10 7.99 2.81
C ASN A 15 -20.62 8.23 2.85
N LYS A 16 -21.43 7.21 2.55
CA LYS A 16 -22.90 7.29 2.67
C LYS A 16 -23.33 7.57 4.12
N THR A 17 -22.73 6.89 5.08
CA THR A 17 -23.06 7.04 6.52
C THR A 17 -22.65 8.41 7.04
N LEU A 18 -21.48 8.87 6.63
CA LEU A 18 -20.89 10.17 6.97
C LEU A 18 -21.76 11.31 6.43
N LYS A 19 -22.15 11.26 5.15
CA LYS A 19 -23.08 12.23 4.54
C LYS A 19 -24.40 12.29 5.29
N LYS A 20 -25.00 11.13 5.62
CA LYS A 20 -26.25 11.07 6.39
C LYS A 20 -26.09 11.66 7.80
N THR A 21 -24.97 11.40 8.47
CA THR A 21 -24.71 11.89 9.82
C THR A 21 -24.49 13.41 9.81
N TYR A 22 -23.70 13.91 8.87
CA TYR A 22 -23.48 15.34 8.67
C TYR A 22 -24.79 16.09 8.39
N GLN A 23 -25.64 15.55 7.52
CA GLN A 23 -26.94 16.16 7.24
C GLN A 23 -27.82 16.25 8.49
N LYS A 24 -27.81 15.24 9.36
CA LYS A 24 -28.54 15.28 10.65
C LYS A 24 -28.01 16.38 11.57
N ILE A 25 -26.68 16.54 11.65
CA ILE A 25 -26.03 17.61 12.43
C ILE A 25 -26.46 18.97 11.89
N LEU A 26 -26.40 19.18 10.57
CA LEU A 26 -26.80 20.44 9.94
C LEU A 26 -28.28 20.75 10.17
N SER A 27 -29.16 19.77 9.99
CA SER A 27 -30.60 19.95 10.23
C SER A 27 -30.88 20.35 11.69
N LEU A 28 -30.19 19.72 12.65
CA LEU A 28 -30.34 20.06 14.06
C LEU A 28 -29.83 21.48 14.36
N LYS A 29 -28.65 21.86 13.84
CA LYS A 29 -28.11 23.22 14.00
C LYS A 29 -29.07 24.28 13.44
N ARG A 30 -29.62 24.05 12.24
CA ARG A 30 -30.59 24.96 11.61
C ARG A 30 -31.89 25.08 12.42
N LEU A 31 -32.38 23.98 12.97
CA LEU A 31 -33.58 23.99 13.82
C LEU A 31 -33.36 24.83 15.09
N LEU A 32 -32.21 24.65 15.74
CA LEU A 32 -31.85 25.42 16.94
C LEU A 32 -31.72 26.91 16.63
N GLN A 33 -31.09 27.26 15.51
CA GLN A 33 -31.00 28.66 15.05
C GLN A 33 -32.38 29.28 14.80
N LYS A 34 -33.29 28.57 14.12
CA LYS A 34 -34.64 29.07 13.84
C LYS A 34 -35.46 29.34 15.10
N ARG A 35 -35.25 28.56 16.16
CA ARG A 35 -35.96 28.74 17.44
C ARG A 35 -35.50 29.98 18.21
N GLY A 36 -34.37 30.60 17.83
CA GLY A 36 -33.80 31.77 18.54
C GLY A 36 -33.38 31.50 19.98
N ASN A 37 -33.57 30.27 20.47
CA ASN A 37 -33.35 29.86 21.85
C ASN A 37 -31.96 29.26 22.01
N LYS A 38 -31.37 29.45 23.19
CA LYS A 38 -30.20 28.65 23.59
C LYS A 38 -30.59 27.16 23.54
N PRO A 39 -29.75 26.28 22.98
CA PRO A 39 -30.03 24.85 22.93
C PRO A 39 -30.30 24.33 24.34
N SER A 40 -31.36 23.55 24.50
CA SER A 40 -31.61 22.84 25.74
C SER A 40 -30.50 21.80 25.99
N ALA A 41 -30.29 21.42 27.26
CA ALA A 41 -29.30 20.39 27.60
C ALA A 41 -29.49 19.06 26.80
N PRO A 42 -30.72 18.57 26.55
CA PRO A 42 -30.93 17.41 25.68
C PRO A 42 -30.52 17.63 24.22
N GLU A 43 -30.81 18.81 23.65
CA GLU A 43 -30.43 19.14 22.28
C GLU A 43 -28.91 19.26 22.11
N GLN A 44 -28.23 19.86 23.10
CA GLN A 44 -26.78 19.97 23.12
C GLN A 44 -26.11 18.60 23.27
N LYS A 45 -26.64 17.72 24.14
CA LYS A 45 -26.19 16.33 24.26
C LYS A 45 -26.36 15.58 22.94
N LYS A 46 -27.52 15.73 22.27
CA LYS A 46 -27.78 15.12 20.96
C LYS A 46 -26.80 15.60 19.89
N LEU A 47 -26.52 16.89 19.85
CA LEU A 47 -25.55 17.47 18.92
C LEU A 47 -24.13 16.95 19.20
N SER A 48 -23.74 16.87 20.47
CA SER A 48 -22.44 16.32 20.89
C SER A 48 -22.27 14.87 20.44
N VAL A 49 -23.26 14.01 20.71
CA VAL A 49 -23.24 12.59 20.30
C VAL A 49 -23.14 12.44 18.78
N LEU A 50 -23.92 13.21 18.01
CA LEU A 50 -23.86 13.16 16.55
C LEU A 50 -22.51 13.63 16.02
N THR A 51 -21.95 14.71 16.59
CA THR A 51 -20.63 15.23 16.23
C THR A 51 -19.54 14.21 16.52
N ARG A 52 -19.57 13.57 17.69
CA ARG A 52 -18.60 12.53 18.04
C ARG A 52 -18.66 11.36 17.07
N LYS A 53 -19.87 10.86 16.80
CA LYS A 53 -20.08 9.78 15.83
C LYS A 53 -19.58 10.15 14.42
N TYR A 54 -19.77 11.39 14.00
CA TYR A 54 -19.23 11.87 12.72
C TYR A 54 -17.70 11.80 12.70
N LEU A 55 -17.04 12.29 13.75
CA LEU A 55 -15.58 12.27 13.87
C LEU A 55 -15.02 10.84 13.92
N ASP A 56 -15.67 9.93 14.66
CA ASP A 56 -15.24 8.53 14.73
C ASP A 56 -15.32 7.86 13.34
N ILE A 57 -16.35 8.19 12.54
CA ILE A 57 -16.48 7.69 11.15
C ILE A 57 -15.41 8.27 10.23
N GLU A 58 -15.10 9.57 10.34
CA GLU A 58 -14.01 10.21 9.58
C GLU A 58 -12.66 9.60 9.93
N ALA A 59 -12.38 9.36 11.21
CA ALA A 59 -11.14 8.71 11.65
C ALA A 59 -10.99 7.32 11.03
N ALA A 60 -12.04 6.48 11.12
CA ALA A 60 -12.02 5.16 10.50
C ALA A 60 -11.87 5.24 8.96
N ARG A 61 -12.44 6.26 8.31
CA ARG A 61 -12.31 6.47 6.86
C ARG A 61 -10.89 6.81 6.46
N LEU A 62 -10.20 7.62 7.26
CA LEU A 62 -8.79 7.96 7.06
C LEU A 62 -7.88 6.73 7.22
N GLU A 63 -8.13 5.90 8.24
CA GLU A 63 -7.39 4.64 8.41
C GLU A 63 -7.61 3.70 7.22
N LEU A 64 -8.86 3.53 6.77
CA LEU A 64 -9.18 2.74 5.58
C LEU A 64 -8.44 3.27 4.33
N GLN A 65 -8.33 4.59 4.19
CA GLN A 65 -7.61 5.20 3.07
C GLN A 65 -6.11 4.89 3.14
N LYS A 66 -5.49 4.98 4.33
CA LYS A 66 -4.08 4.61 4.52
C LYS A 66 -3.83 3.15 4.17
N GLU A 67 -4.68 2.24 4.65
CA GLU A 67 -4.59 0.81 4.35
C GLU A 67 -4.76 0.54 2.85
N PHE A 68 -5.69 1.23 2.19
CA PHE A 68 -5.89 1.11 0.75
C PHE A 68 -4.66 1.55 -0.05
N HIS A 69 -4.01 2.64 0.34
CA HIS A 69 -2.77 3.08 -0.27
C HIS A 69 -1.63 2.07 -0.03
N ALA A 70 -1.50 1.56 1.20
CA ALA A 70 -0.53 0.52 1.52
C ALA A 70 -0.75 -0.75 0.68
N GLU A 71 -2.00 -1.17 0.47
CA GLU A 71 -2.34 -2.32 -0.38
C GLU A 71 -1.97 -2.08 -1.84
N LYS A 72 -2.21 -0.89 -2.38
CA LYS A 72 -1.76 -0.52 -3.73
C LYS A 72 -0.23 -0.60 -3.84
N CYS A 73 0.49 -0.06 -2.87
CA CYS A 73 1.95 -0.15 -2.83
C CYS A 73 2.42 -1.60 -2.79
N ARG A 74 1.84 -2.45 -1.92
CA ARG A 74 2.16 -3.88 -1.87
C ARG A 74 1.95 -4.58 -3.22
N ARG A 75 0.83 -4.31 -3.88
CA ARG A 75 0.51 -4.91 -5.20
C ARG A 75 1.48 -4.44 -6.29
N LEU A 76 1.86 -3.17 -6.29
CA LEU A 76 2.88 -2.63 -7.21
C LEU A 76 4.25 -3.24 -6.95
N SER A 77 4.69 -3.33 -5.69
CA SER A 77 5.95 -3.96 -5.31
C SER A 77 6.00 -5.45 -5.70
N ALA A 78 4.90 -6.18 -5.52
CA ALA A 78 4.82 -7.58 -5.94
C ALA A 78 4.90 -7.71 -7.47
N TYR A 79 4.21 -6.84 -8.21
CA TYR A 79 4.27 -6.81 -9.66
C TYR A 79 5.69 -6.51 -10.16
N THR A 80 6.36 -5.48 -9.62
CA THR A 80 7.72 -5.14 -10.02
C THR A 80 8.69 -6.26 -9.68
N ALA A 81 8.64 -6.83 -8.47
CA ALA A 81 9.48 -7.98 -8.10
C ALA A 81 9.31 -9.16 -9.06
N GLY A 82 8.07 -9.45 -9.49
CA GLY A 82 7.79 -10.45 -10.52
C GLY A 82 8.44 -10.13 -11.87
N GLN A 83 8.38 -8.87 -12.32
CA GLN A 83 9.04 -8.42 -13.55
C GLN A 83 10.57 -8.53 -13.47
N TRP A 84 11.17 -8.19 -12.34
CA TRP A 84 12.61 -8.36 -12.11
C TRP A 84 13.03 -9.83 -12.16
N LYS A 85 12.26 -10.73 -11.53
CA LYS A 85 12.49 -12.18 -11.57
C LYS A 85 12.40 -12.72 -13.00
N LEU A 86 11.40 -12.27 -13.77
CA LEU A 86 11.24 -12.67 -15.17
C LEU A 86 12.41 -12.20 -16.04
N LYS A 87 12.86 -10.95 -15.90
CA LYS A 87 14.05 -10.44 -16.62
C LYS A 87 15.31 -11.22 -16.28
N LEU A 88 15.52 -11.55 -15.00
CA LEU A 88 16.67 -12.34 -14.57
C LEU A 88 16.63 -13.75 -15.18
N LEU A 89 15.47 -14.40 -15.18
CA LEU A 89 15.29 -15.72 -15.82
C LEU A 89 15.52 -15.66 -17.33
N GLN A 90 15.04 -14.60 -18.01
CA GLN A 90 15.30 -14.39 -19.43
C GLN A 90 16.79 -14.20 -19.73
N GLN A 91 17.51 -13.45 -18.89
CA GLN A 91 18.97 -13.29 -19.02
C GLN A 91 19.73 -14.60 -18.76
N GLN A 92 19.26 -15.45 -17.85
CA GLN A 92 19.85 -16.77 -17.62
C GLN A 92 19.58 -17.72 -18.79
N ALA A 93 18.38 -17.68 -19.38
CA ALA A 93 18.02 -18.49 -20.53
C ALA A 93 18.70 -18.07 -21.84
N SER A 94 19.03 -16.78 -22.01
CA SER A 94 19.73 -16.25 -23.18
C SER A 94 21.26 -16.40 -23.10
N ARG A 95 21.81 -16.80 -21.94
CA ARG A 95 23.24 -17.12 -21.84
C ARG A 95 23.55 -18.33 -22.70
N PRO A 96 24.60 -18.29 -23.55
CA PRO A 96 25.04 -19.47 -24.28
C PRO A 96 25.32 -20.59 -23.28
N LYS A 97 24.68 -21.76 -23.47
CA LYS A 97 25.11 -22.98 -22.78
C LYS A 97 26.59 -23.14 -23.09
N ARG A 98 27.47 -23.02 -22.08
CA ARG A 98 28.82 -23.56 -22.22
C ARG A 98 28.63 -25.03 -22.53
N ARG A 99 29.00 -25.43 -23.76
CA ARG A 99 29.07 -26.83 -24.11
C ARG A 99 30.06 -27.46 -23.13
N LEU A 100 29.58 -28.36 -22.28
CA LEU A 100 30.42 -29.43 -21.75
C LEU A 100 30.55 -30.43 -22.90
N ASP A 101 31.24 -30.03 -23.97
CA ASP A 101 31.82 -31.00 -24.87
C ASP A 101 33.05 -31.47 -24.12
N GLY A 102 32.87 -32.57 -23.39
CA GLY A 102 33.99 -33.35 -22.93
C GLY A 102 34.67 -33.90 -24.17
N ASP A 103 35.85 -33.37 -24.47
CA ASP A 103 36.91 -34.18 -25.03
C ASP A 103 38.07 -34.16 -24.02
N ASP A 104 38.30 -35.35 -23.50
CA ASP A 104 39.47 -35.74 -22.75
C ASP A 104 40.70 -35.57 -23.64
N VAL A 105 41.54 -34.57 -23.35
CA VAL A 105 42.94 -34.55 -23.77
C VAL A 105 43.76 -34.10 -22.58
N GLY A 106 44.23 -35.07 -21.79
CA GLY A 106 45.18 -34.83 -20.72
C GLY A 106 46.47 -34.19 -21.25
N VAL A 107 46.97 -33.18 -20.54
CA VAL A 107 48.41 -32.93 -20.36
C VAL A 107 48.55 -32.21 -19.01
N ASP A 108 49.41 -32.75 -18.15
CA ASP A 108 49.81 -32.17 -16.87
C ASP A 108 50.15 -30.68 -16.99
N ALA A 109 49.28 -29.81 -16.46
CA ALA A 109 49.61 -28.43 -16.20
C ALA A 109 50.08 -28.30 -14.75
N GLN A 110 51.40 -28.32 -14.56
CA GLN A 110 52.08 -27.93 -13.32
C GLN A 110 51.46 -26.66 -12.70
N PRO A 111 51.40 -26.55 -11.36
CA PRO A 111 51.07 -25.29 -10.71
C PRO A 111 52.23 -24.31 -10.90
N SER A 112 52.16 -23.46 -11.92
CA SER A 112 53.09 -22.34 -12.06
C SER A 112 52.76 -21.26 -11.02
N ALA A 113 53.81 -20.82 -10.33
CA ALA A 113 53.84 -19.97 -9.14
C ALA A 113 52.91 -18.73 -9.15
N PRO A 114 52.49 -18.23 -7.96
CA PRO A 114 51.60 -17.08 -7.86
C PRO A 114 52.26 -15.81 -8.43
N LYS A 115 51.68 -15.29 -9.53
CA LYS A 115 52.05 -13.98 -10.09
C LYS A 115 51.80 -12.89 -9.05
N LYS A 116 52.88 -12.20 -8.64
CA LYS A 116 52.86 -11.03 -7.75
C LYS A 116 51.87 -9.98 -8.28
N ARG A 117 50.86 -9.61 -7.47
CA ARG A 117 49.99 -8.44 -7.71
C ARG A 117 50.85 -7.18 -7.57
N LYS A 118 50.99 -6.40 -8.64
CA LYS A 118 51.41 -4.99 -8.52
C LYS A 118 50.21 -4.19 -8.03
N LEU A 119 50.29 -3.68 -6.80
CA LEU A 119 49.42 -2.64 -6.28
C LEU A 119 49.73 -1.35 -7.04
N LEU A 120 48.77 -0.88 -7.84
CA LEU A 120 48.77 0.51 -8.29
C LEU A 120 48.23 1.35 -7.13
N SER A 121 49.12 2.12 -6.50
CA SER A 121 48.73 3.20 -5.58
C SER A 121 48.22 4.39 -6.39
N CYS A 122 47.31 5.13 -5.75
CA CYS A 122 46.46 6.21 -6.26
C CYS A 122 47.16 7.30 -7.06
#